data_AF-A0A2K9E105-F1
#
_entry.id   AF-A0A2K9E105-F1
#
_cell.length_a   1.000
_cell.length_b   1.000
_cell.length_c   1.000
_cell.angle_alpha   90.00
_cell.angle_beta   90.00
_cell.angle_gamma   90.00
#
_symmetry.space_group_name_H-M   'P 1'
#
loop_
_entity.id
_entity.type
_entity.pdbx_description
1 polymer ?
#
loop_
_entity_poly.entity_id
_entity_poly.type
_entity_poly.pdbx_seq_one_letter_code
_entity_poly.pdbx_strand_id
1 'polypeptide(L)'
;MFFDCYKSILYSDTLVPDIFITEHMPLLDSNCVKVYLYCLFLSKHNKRASTEEFAKNLNMDVDTVKHSFTCLDNMGILTWKENGIQLHDLKEKEIKKMYRLKTTSTPEEAVKNCEKNKRRNEIISTINNTFFQGVMSPSWYTDIDTWFDRFKFDEDVMLALFQYCFDQKGLSKPYIEKVAESWKSRNIKNSFDLDNYSIEYEKFKDVRKLIVKKLKLNRNLTEYEEKYVETWVMDYKYSFEIIELALKKTTSKTNPNFNYIHSIITDWYKNGFKTKEEILMYDAKRKKTSSKKAQMPVAVPQKENFEQRRYDEGYLESLYENA
;
A
#
# COMPACT_ATOMS: atom_id res chain seq x y z
N MET A 1 -58.26 20.56 -18.17
CA MET A 1 -58.19 19.99 -16.81
C MET A 1 -56.93 20.57 -16.17
N PHE A 2 -57.06 21.51 -15.24
CA PHE A 2 -55.93 22.10 -14.52
C PHE A 2 -55.70 21.26 -13.27
N PHE A 3 -54.53 20.65 -13.17
CA PHE A 3 -54.11 19.91 -11.99
C PHE A 3 -53.23 20.85 -11.17
N ASP A 4 -53.77 21.44 -10.11
CA ASP A 4 -52.97 22.20 -9.16
C ASP A 4 -52.37 21.24 -8.13
N CYS A 5 -51.04 21.13 -8.13
CA CYS A 5 -50.33 20.47 -7.05
C CYS A 5 -50.34 21.39 -5.82
N TYR A 6 -50.80 20.89 -4.67
CA TYR A 6 -50.74 21.63 -3.41
C TYR A 6 -49.27 21.83 -3.01
N LYS A 7 -48.70 23.01 -3.29
CA LYS A 7 -47.31 23.39 -2.95
C LYS A 7 -47.28 24.32 -1.73
N SER A 8 -47.85 23.87 -0.60
CA SER A 8 -47.59 24.57 0.67
C SER A 8 -46.14 24.30 1.08
N ILE A 9 -45.38 25.36 1.36
CA ILE A 9 -44.00 25.24 1.85
C ILE A 9 -43.90 24.41 3.15
N LEU A 10 -44.98 24.41 3.94
CA LEU A 10 -45.10 23.67 5.21
C LEU A 10 -44.99 22.14 5.02
N TYR A 11 -45.29 21.63 3.84
CA TYR A 11 -45.29 20.19 3.54
C TYR A 11 -44.32 19.85 2.38
N SER A 12 -43.31 20.70 2.15
CA SER A 12 -42.44 20.57 0.99
C SER A 12 -41.07 20.03 1.36
N ASP A 13 -40.62 18.98 0.66
CA ASP A 13 -39.32 18.34 0.92
C ASP A 13 -38.23 18.77 -0.06
N THR A 14 -37.00 18.96 0.43
CA THR A 14 -35.83 19.20 -0.44
C THR A 14 -35.10 17.89 -0.67
N LEU A 15 -35.19 17.36 -1.88
CA LEU A 15 -34.52 16.10 -2.24
C LEU A 15 -33.01 16.32 -2.39
N VAL A 16 -32.24 15.45 -1.76
CA VAL A 16 -30.77 15.43 -1.87
C VAL A 16 -30.39 14.20 -2.70
N PRO A 17 -29.58 14.33 -3.76
CA PRO A 17 -29.11 13.17 -4.51
C PRO A 17 -28.27 12.23 -3.65
N ASP A 18 -28.51 10.93 -3.68
CA ASP A 18 -27.72 9.95 -2.91
C ASP A 18 -26.23 9.95 -3.31
N ILE A 19 -25.92 10.33 -4.55
CA ILE A 19 -24.55 10.54 -5.04
C ILE A 19 -23.85 11.64 -4.22
N PHE A 20 -24.57 12.70 -3.86
CA PHE A 20 -24.02 13.72 -2.97
C PHE A 20 -23.69 13.15 -1.59
N ILE A 21 -24.60 12.36 -1.02
CA ILE A 21 -24.43 11.78 0.32
C ILE A 21 -23.29 10.76 0.36
N THR A 22 -23.18 9.93 -0.67
CA THR A 22 -22.20 8.82 -0.71
C THR A 22 -20.81 9.26 -1.17
N GLU A 23 -20.69 10.27 -2.05
CA GLU A 23 -19.41 10.66 -2.65
C GLU A 23 -18.84 11.98 -2.13
N HIS A 24 -19.70 12.99 -1.99
CA HIS A 24 -19.27 14.36 -1.75
C HIS A 24 -19.34 14.72 -0.27
N MET A 25 -20.43 14.36 0.42
CA MET A 25 -20.67 14.69 1.83
C MET A 25 -19.54 14.21 2.77
N PRO A 26 -18.96 13.00 2.64
CA PRO A 26 -17.91 12.54 3.55
C PRO A 26 -16.60 13.33 3.44
N LEU A 27 -16.40 14.04 2.32
CA LEU A 27 -15.19 14.83 2.03
C LEU A 27 -15.36 16.32 2.35
N LEU A 28 -16.58 16.75 2.66
CA LEU A 28 -16.95 18.15 2.86
C LEU A 28 -17.02 18.52 4.35
N ASP A 29 -16.67 19.77 4.66
CA ASP A 29 -16.93 20.34 5.98
C ASP A 29 -18.44 20.53 6.22
N SER A 30 -18.85 20.51 7.50
CA SER A 30 -20.24 20.68 7.91
C SER A 30 -20.88 21.95 7.34
N ASN A 31 -20.13 23.05 7.24
CA ASN A 31 -20.64 24.30 6.69
C ASN A 31 -20.91 24.20 5.18
N CYS A 32 -20.07 23.48 4.44
CA CYS A 32 -20.27 23.25 3.01
C CYS A 32 -21.55 22.45 2.75
N VAL A 33 -21.81 21.44 3.58
CA VAL A 33 -23.04 20.64 3.50
C VAL A 33 -24.28 21.51 3.76
N LYS A 34 -24.26 22.35 4.81
CA LYS A 34 -25.36 23.28 5.11
C LYS A 34 -25.64 24.25 3.95
N VAL A 35 -24.58 24.84 3.40
CA VAL A 35 -24.68 25.76 2.25
C VAL A 35 -25.28 25.04 1.04
N TYR A 36 -24.82 23.83 0.72
CA TYR A 36 -25.36 23.06 -0.41
C TYR A 36 -26.85 22.69 -0.24
N LEU A 37 -27.26 22.23 0.94
CA LEU A 37 -28.67 21.93 1.22
C LEU A 37 -29.55 23.18 1.08
N TYR A 38 -29.05 24.33 1.53
CA TYR A 38 -29.76 25.60 1.39
C TYR A 38 -29.83 26.06 -0.08
N CYS A 39 -28.78 25.83 -0.88
CA CYS A 39 -28.82 26.05 -2.32
C CYS A 39 -29.89 25.18 -3.00
N LEU A 40 -30.00 23.89 -2.64
CA LEU A 40 -31.04 23.01 -3.19
C LEU A 40 -32.45 23.52 -2.85
N PHE A 41 -32.64 23.96 -1.60
CA PHE A 41 -33.91 24.55 -1.16
C PHE A 41 -34.25 25.82 -1.95
N LEU A 42 -33.32 26.77 -2.07
CA LEU A 42 -33.54 28.00 -2.84
C LEU A 42 -33.80 27.73 -4.32
N SER A 43 -33.06 26.79 -4.92
CA SER A 43 -33.24 26.38 -6.31
C SER A 43 -34.62 25.77 -6.54
N LYS A 44 -35.12 24.92 -5.63
CA LYS A 44 -36.46 24.32 -5.74
C LYS A 44 -37.57 25.38 -5.74
N HIS A 45 -37.39 26.44 -4.96
CA HIS A 45 -38.37 27.53 -4.83
C HIS A 45 -38.11 28.70 -5.78
N ASN A 46 -37.16 28.59 -6.70
CA ASN A 46 -36.74 29.65 -7.63
C ASN A 46 -36.40 30.97 -6.93
N LYS A 47 -35.81 30.89 -5.73
CA LYS A 47 -35.39 32.06 -4.94
C LYS A 47 -33.92 32.37 -5.19
N ARG A 48 -33.60 33.66 -5.21
CA ARG A 48 -32.23 34.18 -5.25
C ARG A 48 -31.88 34.68 -3.85
N ALA A 49 -30.63 34.48 -3.44
CA ALA A 49 -30.13 35.04 -2.20
C ALA A 49 -28.70 35.54 -2.36
N SER A 50 -28.37 36.64 -1.69
CA SER A 50 -27.00 37.17 -1.66
C SER A 50 -26.14 36.41 -0.65
N THR A 51 -24.81 36.57 -0.72
CA THR A 51 -23.89 35.93 0.23
C THR A 51 -24.17 36.36 1.68
N GLU A 52 -24.62 37.60 1.88
CA GLU A 52 -25.01 38.16 3.17
C GLU A 52 -26.32 37.55 3.70
N GLU A 53 -27.29 37.27 2.82
CA GLU A 53 -28.52 36.58 3.19
C GLU A 53 -28.26 35.11 3.55
N PHE A 54 -27.33 34.44 2.85
CA PHE A 54 -26.84 33.11 3.24
C PHE A 54 -26.23 33.15 4.64
N ALA A 55 -25.34 34.11 4.91
CA ALA A 55 -24.69 34.28 6.21
C ALA A 55 -25.72 34.47 7.34
N LYS A 56 -26.71 35.34 7.11
CA LYS A 56 -27.78 35.60 8.07
C LYS A 56 -28.70 34.40 8.29
N ASN A 57 -29.15 33.74 7.22
CA ASN A 57 -30.13 32.65 7.33
C ASN A 57 -29.51 31.34 7.85
N LEU A 58 -28.22 31.13 7.60
CA LEU A 58 -27.48 29.95 8.06
C LEU A 58 -26.69 30.21 9.36
N ASN A 59 -26.78 31.42 9.91
CA ASN A 59 -26.09 31.86 11.12
C ASN A 59 -24.57 31.57 11.08
N MET A 60 -23.91 32.08 10.04
CA MET A 60 -22.49 31.87 9.77
C MET A 60 -21.85 33.12 9.17
N ASP A 61 -20.53 33.26 9.29
CA ASP A 61 -19.81 34.41 8.76
C ASP A 61 -19.79 34.43 7.23
N VAL A 62 -19.82 35.64 6.65
CA VAL A 62 -19.78 35.83 5.19
C VAL A 62 -18.56 35.18 4.55
N ASP A 63 -17.42 35.21 5.24
CA ASP A 63 -16.18 34.59 4.75
C ASP A 63 -16.29 33.05 4.73
N THR A 64 -16.95 32.46 5.73
CA THR A 64 -17.23 31.02 5.79
C THR A 64 -18.17 30.58 4.66
N VAL A 65 -19.16 31.41 4.32
CA VAL A 65 -20.05 31.18 3.16
C VAL A 65 -19.26 31.21 1.84
N LYS A 66 -18.41 32.22 1.63
CA LYS A 66 -17.56 32.32 0.44
C LYS A 66 -16.60 31.14 0.32
N HIS A 67 -15.98 30.74 1.43
CA HIS A 67 -15.12 29.57 1.47
C HIS A 67 -15.88 28.29 1.09
N SER A 68 -17.10 28.14 1.62
CA SER A 68 -17.98 27.00 1.31
C SER A 68 -18.36 26.96 -0.17
N PHE A 69 -18.69 28.10 -0.80
CA PHE A 69 -18.93 28.15 -2.25
C PHE A 69 -17.70 27.77 -3.06
N THR A 70 -16.52 28.26 -2.67
CA THR A 70 -15.26 27.92 -3.34
C THR A 70 -14.97 26.43 -3.24
N CYS A 71 -15.20 25.82 -2.07
CA CYS A 71 -15.03 24.38 -1.85
C CYS A 71 -15.97 23.56 -2.75
N LEU A 72 -17.26 23.92 -2.80
CA LEU A 72 -18.25 23.24 -3.62
C LEU A 72 -17.99 23.41 -5.13
N ASP A 73 -17.45 24.55 -5.56
CA ASP A 73 -17.02 24.79 -6.95
C ASP A 73 -15.79 23.95 -7.32
N ASN A 74 -14.78 23.90 -6.44
CA ASN A 74 -13.60 23.05 -6.62
C ASN A 74 -13.94 21.56 -6.72
N MET A 75 -14.96 21.09 -6.00
CA MET A 75 -15.48 19.72 -6.14
C MET A 75 -16.39 19.52 -7.36
N GLY A 76 -16.69 20.60 -8.10
CA GLY A 76 -17.54 20.60 -9.29
C GLY A 76 -18.99 20.21 -9.00
N ILE A 77 -19.49 20.54 -7.80
CA ILE A 77 -20.88 20.33 -7.36
C ILE A 77 -21.75 21.50 -7.81
N LEU A 78 -21.16 22.69 -7.85
CA LEU A 78 -21.75 23.92 -8.40
C LEU A 78 -20.72 24.67 -9.23
N THR A 79 -21.14 25.72 -9.92
CA THR A 79 -20.22 26.67 -10.56
C THR A 79 -20.71 28.09 -10.39
N TRP A 80 -19.77 28.98 -10.09
CA TRP A 80 -19.98 30.43 -10.08
C TRP A 80 -20.06 30.96 -11.51
N LYS A 81 -21.16 31.66 -11.83
CA LYS A 81 -21.34 32.39 -13.09
C LYS A 81 -21.54 33.88 -12.80
N GLU A 82 -21.33 34.72 -13.81
CA GLU A 82 -21.49 36.18 -13.72
C GLU A 82 -22.85 36.62 -13.15
N ASN A 83 -23.90 35.82 -13.38
CA ASN A 83 -25.28 36.10 -12.95
C ASN A 83 -25.80 35.20 -11.82
N GLY A 84 -24.91 34.48 -11.11
CA GLY A 84 -25.28 33.68 -9.93
C GLY A 84 -24.65 32.29 -9.90
N ILE A 85 -25.18 31.43 -9.03
CA ILE A 85 -24.67 30.07 -8.80
C ILE A 85 -25.51 29.07 -9.58
N GLN A 86 -24.86 28.20 -10.35
CA GLN A 86 -25.51 27.07 -11.01
C GLN A 86 -25.12 25.77 -10.30
N LEU A 87 -26.12 25.01 -9.84
CA LEU A 87 -25.93 23.64 -9.35
C LEU A 87 -25.76 22.69 -10.54
N HIS A 88 -24.83 21.75 -10.43
CA HIS A 88 -24.67 20.68 -11.42
C HIS A 88 -25.58 19.50 -11.12
N ASP A 89 -26.12 18.87 -12.17
CA ASP A 89 -26.78 17.57 -12.02
C ASP A 89 -25.71 16.48 -11.83
N LEU A 90 -25.53 16.06 -10.58
CA LEU A 90 -24.56 15.03 -10.21
C LEU A 90 -24.87 13.69 -10.87
N LYS A 91 -26.14 13.37 -11.12
CA LYS A 91 -26.54 12.12 -11.80
C LYS A 91 -26.13 12.18 -13.27
N GLU A 92 -26.45 13.27 -13.95
CA GLU A 92 -26.08 13.45 -15.36
C GLU A 92 -24.55 13.45 -15.54
N LYS A 93 -23.81 14.06 -14.60
CA LYS A 93 -22.35 14.07 -14.59
C LYS A 93 -21.77 12.65 -14.51
N GLU A 94 -22.28 11.81 -13.62
CA GLU A 94 -21.85 10.41 -13.52
C GLU A 94 -22.26 9.58 -14.75
N ILE A 95 -23.46 9.80 -15.30
CA ILE A 95 -23.90 9.13 -16.54
C ILE A 95 -22.95 9.48 -17.71
N LYS A 96 -22.61 10.76 -17.88
CA LYS A 96 -21.70 11.22 -18.95
C LYS A 96 -20.29 10.62 -18.80
N LYS A 97 -19.81 10.46 -17.57
CA LYS A 97 -18.54 9.78 -17.27
C LYS A 97 -18.57 8.31 -17.70
N MET A 98 -19.64 7.58 -17.37
CA MET A 98 -19.80 6.17 -17.76
C MET A 98 -19.98 5.98 -19.27
N TYR A 99 -20.76 6.83 -19.94
CA TYR A 99 -21.02 6.68 -21.39
C TYR A 99 -19.77 6.88 -22.25
N ARG A 100 -18.90 7.85 -21.91
CA ARG A 100 -17.64 8.06 -22.64
C ARG A 100 -16.71 6.83 -22.60
N LEU A 101 -16.73 6.06 -21.52
CA LEU A 101 -15.92 4.85 -21.38
C LEU A 101 -16.39 3.71 -22.30
N LYS A 102 -17.69 3.61 -22.59
CA LYS A 102 -18.29 2.46 -23.31
C LYS A 102 -18.24 2.55 -24.85
N THR A 103 -17.96 3.71 -25.45
CA THR A 103 -18.05 3.92 -26.91
C THR A 103 -16.82 3.40 -27.70
N THR A 104 -15.86 2.73 -27.07
CA THR A 104 -14.56 2.38 -27.69
C THR A 104 -14.41 0.92 -28.11
N SER A 105 -15.44 0.07 -28.00
CA SER A 105 -15.31 -1.39 -28.22
C SER A 105 -16.01 -1.91 -29.48
N THR A 106 -15.45 -2.96 -30.09
CA THR A 106 -15.98 -3.62 -31.29
C THR A 106 -17.06 -4.68 -30.98
N PRO A 107 -17.89 -5.11 -31.96
CA PRO A 107 -19.02 -6.03 -31.72
C PRO A 107 -18.67 -7.43 -31.19
N GLU A 108 -17.52 -8.00 -31.59
CA GLU A 108 -17.07 -9.32 -31.12
C GLU A 108 -16.52 -9.26 -29.68
N GLU A 109 -15.83 -8.17 -29.34
CA GLU A 109 -15.44 -7.89 -27.97
C GLU A 109 -16.66 -7.66 -27.08
N ALA A 110 -17.75 -7.08 -27.60
CA ALA A 110 -18.97 -6.85 -26.85
C ALA A 110 -19.63 -8.13 -26.33
N VAL A 111 -19.67 -9.22 -27.11
CA VAL A 111 -20.30 -10.49 -26.70
C VAL A 111 -19.46 -11.23 -25.66
N LYS A 112 -18.13 -11.32 -25.85
CA LYS A 112 -17.21 -11.91 -24.86
C LYS A 112 -17.16 -11.07 -23.58
N ASN A 113 -17.31 -9.75 -23.71
CA ASN A 113 -17.49 -8.85 -22.59
C ASN A 113 -18.83 -9.08 -21.89
N CYS A 114 -19.93 -9.43 -22.57
CA CYS A 114 -21.22 -9.64 -21.91
C CYS A 114 -21.19 -10.73 -20.81
N GLU A 115 -20.63 -11.91 -21.08
CA GLU A 115 -20.54 -12.98 -20.06
C GLU A 115 -19.58 -12.63 -18.93
N LYS A 116 -18.42 -12.07 -19.28
CA LYS A 116 -17.42 -11.61 -18.30
C LYS A 116 -17.97 -10.48 -17.43
N ASN A 117 -18.69 -9.54 -18.03
CA ASN A 117 -19.34 -8.44 -17.33
C ASN A 117 -20.47 -8.95 -16.43
N LYS A 118 -21.17 -10.02 -16.81
CA LYS A 118 -22.19 -10.62 -15.95
C LYS A 118 -21.59 -11.12 -14.63
N ARG A 119 -20.52 -11.92 -14.70
CA ARG A 119 -19.82 -12.42 -13.50
C ARG A 119 -19.18 -11.29 -12.68
N ARG A 120 -18.55 -10.31 -13.35
CA ARG A 120 -18.04 -9.09 -12.69
C ARG A 120 -19.15 -8.35 -11.95
N ASN A 121 -20.31 -8.13 -12.58
CA ASN A 121 -21.44 -7.45 -11.97
C ASN A 121 -21.99 -8.22 -10.76
N GLU A 122 -22.04 -9.55 -10.81
CA GLU A 122 -22.44 -10.40 -9.68
C GLU A 122 -21.48 -10.22 -8.49
N ILE A 123 -20.16 -10.20 -8.74
CA ILE A 123 -19.16 -9.94 -7.69
C ILE A 123 -19.24 -8.51 -7.17
N ILE A 124 -19.38 -7.51 -8.04
CA ILE A 124 -19.51 -6.11 -7.62
C ILE A 124 -20.77 -5.92 -6.75
N SER A 125 -21.88 -6.58 -7.11
CA SER A 125 -23.10 -6.62 -6.29
C SER A 125 -22.84 -7.30 -4.94
N THR A 126 -22.11 -8.41 -4.93
CA THR A 126 -21.71 -9.10 -3.70
C THR A 126 -20.86 -8.18 -2.81
N ILE A 127 -19.84 -7.51 -3.38
CA ILE A 127 -19.00 -6.53 -2.68
C ILE A 127 -19.85 -5.40 -2.09
N ASN A 128 -20.78 -4.85 -2.88
CA ASN A 128 -21.70 -3.80 -2.42
C ASN A 128 -22.50 -4.26 -1.19
N ASN A 129 -23.13 -5.44 -1.27
CA ASN A 129 -23.99 -5.94 -0.21
C ASN A 129 -23.19 -6.33 1.05
N THR A 130 -22.04 -7.00 0.88
CA THR A 130 -21.25 -7.51 1.99
C THR A 130 -20.51 -6.39 2.73
N PHE A 131 -19.88 -5.46 2.00
CA PHE A 131 -18.97 -4.50 2.62
C PHE A 131 -19.52 -3.07 2.72
N PHE A 132 -20.47 -2.72 1.86
CA PHE A 132 -21.08 -1.39 1.80
C PHE A 132 -22.56 -1.41 2.17
N GLN A 133 -23.09 -2.54 2.67
CA GLN A 133 -24.50 -2.67 3.09
C GLN A 133 -25.50 -2.32 1.98
N GLY A 134 -25.11 -2.47 0.71
CA GLY A 134 -25.94 -2.15 -0.44
C GLY A 134 -25.89 -0.69 -0.90
N VAL A 135 -25.16 0.19 -0.20
CA VAL A 135 -25.09 1.64 -0.48
C VAL A 135 -23.71 2.11 -0.95
N MET A 136 -23.05 1.31 -1.78
CA MET A 136 -21.77 1.67 -2.39
C MET A 136 -21.92 2.85 -3.37
N SER A 137 -20.97 3.79 -3.34
CA SER A 137 -21.02 4.97 -4.21
C SER A 137 -20.70 4.62 -5.69
N PRO A 138 -21.26 5.36 -6.68
CA PRO A 138 -21.01 5.14 -8.11
C PRO A 138 -19.52 5.04 -8.52
N SER A 139 -18.65 5.87 -7.94
CA SER A 139 -17.21 5.90 -8.20
C SER A 139 -16.52 4.57 -7.87
N TRP A 140 -17.01 3.84 -6.88
CA TRP A 140 -16.47 2.52 -6.55
C TRP A 140 -16.72 1.50 -7.65
N TYR A 141 -17.89 1.54 -8.30
CA TYR A 141 -18.19 0.65 -9.43
C TYR A 141 -17.19 0.89 -10.57
N THR A 142 -16.91 2.16 -10.89
CA THR A 142 -15.93 2.49 -11.93
C THR A 142 -14.51 2.07 -11.53
N ASP A 143 -14.13 2.26 -10.27
CA ASP A 143 -12.78 1.92 -9.81
C ASP A 143 -12.59 0.40 -9.78
N ILE A 144 -13.56 -0.36 -9.28
CA ILE A 144 -13.51 -1.83 -9.27
C ILE A 144 -13.42 -2.38 -10.69
N ASP A 145 -14.20 -1.86 -11.64
CA ASP A 145 -14.08 -2.22 -13.06
C ASP A 145 -12.66 -1.95 -13.59
N THR A 146 -12.10 -0.78 -13.29
CA THR A 146 -10.73 -0.45 -13.71
C THR A 146 -9.70 -1.36 -13.06
N TRP A 147 -9.91 -1.80 -11.82
CA TRP A 147 -9.03 -2.71 -11.10
C TRP A 147 -9.07 -4.12 -11.68
N PHE A 148 -10.24 -4.63 -12.07
CA PHE A 148 -10.34 -5.89 -12.81
C PHE A 148 -9.49 -5.87 -14.08
N ASP A 149 -9.48 -4.76 -14.81
CA ASP A 149 -8.72 -4.63 -16.05
C ASP A 149 -7.23 -4.33 -15.83
N ARG A 150 -6.89 -3.54 -14.79
CA ARG A 150 -5.52 -3.16 -14.43
C ARG A 150 -4.77 -4.33 -13.80
N PHE A 151 -5.39 -5.05 -12.88
CA PHE A 151 -4.75 -6.13 -12.12
C PHE A 151 -4.93 -7.51 -12.75
N LYS A 152 -5.93 -7.68 -13.63
CA LYS A 152 -6.28 -8.96 -14.26
C LYS A 152 -6.55 -10.06 -13.22
N PHE A 153 -7.17 -9.67 -12.10
CA PHE A 153 -7.68 -10.59 -11.10
C PHE A 153 -8.96 -11.25 -11.57
N ASP A 154 -9.14 -12.51 -11.20
CA ASP A 154 -10.40 -13.22 -11.30
C ASP A 154 -11.37 -12.72 -10.21
N GLU A 155 -12.62 -13.08 -10.40
CA GLU A 155 -13.76 -12.74 -9.55
C GLU A 155 -13.51 -13.02 -8.06
N ASP A 156 -13.06 -14.23 -7.74
CA ASP A 156 -12.83 -14.68 -6.37
C ASP A 156 -11.67 -13.92 -5.70
N VAL A 157 -10.62 -13.61 -6.47
CA VAL A 157 -9.47 -12.84 -5.96
C VAL A 157 -9.88 -11.40 -5.66
N MET A 158 -10.74 -10.80 -6.48
CA MET A 158 -11.26 -9.47 -6.20
C MET A 158 -12.11 -9.45 -4.92
N LEU A 159 -12.97 -10.44 -4.71
CA LEU A 159 -13.75 -10.54 -3.48
C LEU A 159 -12.85 -10.69 -2.25
N ALA A 160 -11.85 -11.56 -2.34
CA ALA A 160 -10.89 -11.80 -1.26
C ALA A 160 -10.00 -10.58 -0.97
N LEU A 161 -9.68 -9.76 -1.98
CA LEU A 161 -8.96 -8.49 -1.80
C LEU A 161 -9.75 -7.55 -0.89
N PHE A 162 -11.05 -7.41 -1.13
CA PHE A 162 -11.92 -6.58 -0.29
C PHE A 162 -12.04 -7.15 1.12
N GLN A 163 -12.23 -8.47 1.25
CA GLN A 163 -12.27 -9.14 2.56
C GLN A 163 -10.98 -8.87 3.36
N TYR A 164 -9.82 -9.08 2.75
CA TYR A 164 -8.52 -8.84 3.38
C TYR A 164 -8.34 -7.38 3.83
N CYS A 165 -8.76 -6.43 2.99
CA CYS A 165 -8.63 -5.01 3.32
C CYS A 165 -9.57 -4.62 4.48
N PHE A 166 -10.80 -5.13 4.43
CA PHE A 166 -11.80 -4.94 5.48
C PHE A 166 -11.32 -5.45 6.84
N ASP A 167 -10.78 -6.67 6.90
CA ASP A 167 -10.33 -7.31 8.15
C ASP A 167 -9.14 -6.60 8.82
N GLN A 168 -8.34 -5.85 8.07
CA GLN A 168 -7.10 -5.25 8.59
C GLN A 168 -7.18 -3.75 8.88
N LYS A 169 -7.56 -2.93 7.89
CA LYS A 169 -7.47 -1.46 7.96
C LYS A 169 -8.69 -0.75 7.37
N GLY A 170 -9.75 -1.48 7.04
CA GLY A 170 -10.95 -0.96 6.39
C GLY A 170 -10.77 -0.68 4.89
N LEU A 171 -11.85 -0.22 4.26
CA LEU A 171 -11.94 -0.05 2.81
C LEU A 171 -11.62 1.38 2.38
N SER A 172 -10.34 1.66 2.23
CA SER A 172 -9.87 2.88 1.57
C SER A 172 -9.24 2.54 0.21
N LYS A 173 -9.61 3.29 -0.84
CA LYS A 173 -9.12 3.05 -2.21
C LYS A 173 -7.59 2.99 -2.31
N PRO A 174 -6.81 3.92 -1.71
CA PRO A 174 -5.35 3.87 -1.79
C PRO A 174 -4.74 2.65 -1.10
N TYR A 175 -5.39 2.13 -0.06
CA TYR A 175 -4.92 0.93 0.62
C TYR A 175 -5.21 -0.32 -0.20
N ILE A 176 -6.43 -0.44 -0.73
CA ILE A 176 -6.83 -1.55 -1.61
C ILE A 176 -5.91 -1.63 -2.82
N GLU A 177 -5.60 -0.49 -3.45
CA GLU A 177 -4.69 -0.44 -4.59
C GLU A 177 -3.28 -0.93 -4.23
N LYS A 178 -2.74 -0.55 -3.06
CA LYS A 178 -1.43 -1.04 -2.60
C LYS A 178 -1.43 -2.55 -2.36
N VAL A 179 -2.49 -3.08 -1.76
CA VAL A 179 -2.62 -4.54 -1.56
C VAL A 179 -2.74 -5.25 -2.91
N ALA A 180 -3.55 -4.71 -3.83
CA ALA A 180 -3.69 -5.24 -5.18
C ALA A 180 -2.36 -5.21 -5.97
N GLU A 181 -1.58 -4.13 -5.88
CA GLU A 181 -0.25 -4.05 -6.47
C GLU A 181 0.70 -5.10 -5.89
N SER A 182 0.65 -5.32 -4.57
CA SER A 182 1.42 -6.37 -3.91
C SER A 182 1.04 -7.76 -4.44
N TRP A 183 -0.26 -8.08 -4.54
CA TRP A 183 -0.72 -9.37 -5.05
C TRP A 183 -0.38 -9.57 -6.53
N LYS A 184 -0.54 -8.53 -7.35
CA LYS A 184 -0.15 -8.55 -8.76
C LYS A 184 1.34 -8.77 -8.95
N SER A 185 2.20 -8.12 -8.15
CA SER A 185 3.65 -8.29 -8.26
C SER A 185 4.11 -9.71 -7.94
N ARG A 186 3.30 -10.47 -7.20
CA ARG A 186 3.47 -11.91 -6.92
C ARG A 186 2.78 -12.81 -7.95
N ASN A 187 2.27 -12.23 -9.03
CA ASN A 187 1.57 -12.92 -10.11
C ASN A 187 0.32 -13.70 -9.66
N ILE A 188 -0.33 -13.26 -8.57
CA ILE A 188 -1.61 -13.82 -8.11
C ILE A 188 -2.71 -13.33 -9.04
N LYS A 189 -3.45 -14.25 -9.68
CA LYS A 189 -4.56 -13.89 -10.57
C LYS A 189 -5.84 -14.65 -10.29
N ASN A 190 -5.74 -15.93 -9.95
CA ASN A 190 -6.89 -16.81 -9.69
C ASN A 190 -6.94 -17.28 -8.23
N SER A 191 -8.04 -17.94 -7.86
CA SER A 191 -8.23 -18.46 -6.49
C SER A 191 -7.13 -19.42 -6.07
N PHE A 192 -6.60 -20.25 -6.98
CA PHE A 192 -5.55 -21.20 -6.66
C PHE A 192 -4.23 -20.51 -6.30
N ASP A 193 -3.85 -19.46 -7.04
CA ASP A 193 -2.68 -18.65 -6.72
C ASP A 193 -2.82 -17.98 -5.35
N LEU A 194 -4.04 -17.50 -5.04
CA LEU A 194 -4.34 -16.83 -3.79
C LEU A 194 -4.32 -17.80 -2.60
N ASP A 195 -4.85 -19.02 -2.77
CA ASP A 195 -4.81 -20.06 -1.74
C ASP A 195 -3.37 -20.47 -1.44
N ASN A 196 -2.56 -20.68 -2.47
CA ASN A 196 -1.13 -20.97 -2.32
C ASN A 196 -0.42 -19.85 -1.57
N TYR A 197 -0.65 -18.59 -1.97
CA TYR A 197 -0.09 -17.44 -1.27
C TYR A 197 -0.55 -17.38 0.20
N SER A 198 -1.84 -17.63 0.47
CA SER A 198 -2.38 -17.61 1.83
C SER A 198 -1.75 -18.66 2.73
N ILE A 199 -1.55 -19.89 2.21
CA ILE A 199 -0.84 -20.97 2.90
C ILE A 199 0.60 -20.56 3.20
N GLU A 200 1.31 -19.97 2.24
CA GLU A 200 2.68 -19.52 2.45
C GLU A 200 2.77 -18.33 3.41
N TYR A 201 1.78 -17.43 3.38
CA TYR A 201 1.70 -16.27 4.26
C TYR A 201 1.45 -16.66 5.71
N GLU A 202 0.62 -17.68 5.96
CA GLU A 202 0.47 -18.25 7.31
C GLU A 202 1.77 -18.88 7.80
N LYS A 203 2.49 -19.65 6.96
CA LYS A 203 3.82 -20.18 7.32
C LYS A 203 4.78 -19.05 7.71
N PHE A 204 4.79 -17.97 6.94
CA PHE A 204 5.59 -16.80 7.24
C PHE A 204 5.21 -16.14 8.58
N LYS A 205 3.91 -15.95 8.87
CA LYS A 205 3.45 -15.41 10.16
C LYS A 205 3.88 -16.29 11.32
N ASP A 206 3.81 -17.61 11.17
CA ASP A 206 4.20 -18.55 12.21
C ASP A 206 5.71 -18.52 12.44
N VAL A 207 6.51 -18.53 11.38
CA VAL A 207 7.97 -18.34 11.46
C VAL A 207 8.32 -17.01 12.13
N ARG A 208 7.65 -15.92 11.75
CA ARG A 208 7.83 -14.59 12.35
C ARG A 208 7.59 -14.62 13.87
N LYS A 209 6.48 -15.22 14.31
CA LYS A 209 6.15 -15.39 15.74
C LYS A 209 7.22 -16.22 16.47
N LEU A 210 7.69 -17.31 15.84
CA LEU A 210 8.72 -18.17 16.41
C LEU A 210 10.08 -17.45 16.54
N ILE A 211 10.47 -16.65 15.54
CA ILE A 211 11.70 -15.84 15.59
C ILE A 211 11.64 -14.85 16.75
N VAL A 212 10.56 -14.08 16.87
CA VAL A 212 10.35 -13.12 17.97
C VAL A 212 10.45 -13.83 19.33
N LYS A 213 9.78 -14.99 19.47
CA LYS A 213 9.81 -15.80 20.70
C LYS A 213 11.21 -16.33 21.03
N LYS A 214 11.94 -16.85 20.04
CA LYS A 214 13.27 -17.46 20.24
C LYS A 214 14.35 -16.42 20.53
N LEU A 215 14.27 -15.27 19.90
CA LEU A 215 15.17 -14.15 20.14
C LEU A 215 14.78 -13.33 21.38
N LYS A 216 13.64 -13.66 22.02
CA LYS A 216 13.08 -12.94 23.18
C LYS A 216 12.98 -11.43 22.93
N LEU A 217 12.55 -11.06 21.72
CA LEU A 217 12.38 -9.65 21.37
C LEU A 217 11.13 -9.12 22.09
N ASN A 218 11.29 -8.06 22.88
CA ASN A 218 10.17 -7.33 23.52
C ASN A 218 9.44 -6.39 22.53
N ARG A 219 9.66 -6.56 21.23
CA ARG A 219 9.10 -5.75 20.15
C ARG A 219 8.76 -6.63 18.95
N ASN A 220 7.87 -6.13 18.10
CA ASN A 220 7.67 -6.69 16.76
C ASN A 220 8.91 -6.44 15.87
N LEU A 221 9.02 -7.23 14.80
CA LEU A 221 10.01 -6.98 13.76
C LEU A 221 9.70 -5.64 13.07
N THR A 222 10.76 -4.95 12.68
CA THR A 222 10.64 -3.80 11.78
C THR A 222 10.29 -4.28 10.37
N GLU A 223 9.76 -3.39 9.52
CA GLU A 223 9.42 -3.70 8.12
C GLU A 223 10.61 -4.29 7.34
N TYR A 224 11.83 -3.80 7.61
CA TYR A 224 13.06 -4.32 7.00
C TYR A 224 13.42 -5.73 7.49
N GLU A 225 13.30 -5.99 8.79
CA GLU A 225 13.54 -7.32 9.37
C GLU A 225 12.49 -8.32 8.88
N GLU A 226 11.24 -7.87 8.77
CA GLU A 226 10.12 -8.67 8.30
C GLU A 226 10.31 -9.06 6.83
N LYS A 227 10.80 -8.15 5.99
CA LYS A 227 11.18 -8.44 4.60
C LYS A 227 12.25 -9.52 4.49
N TYR A 228 13.23 -9.57 5.40
CA TYR A 228 14.21 -10.65 5.40
C TYR A 228 13.57 -12.00 5.73
N VAL A 229 12.71 -12.05 6.76
CA VAL A 229 11.99 -13.26 7.12
C VAL A 229 11.09 -13.72 5.97
N GLU A 230 10.46 -12.77 5.28
CA GLU A 230 9.66 -13.03 4.11
C GLU A 230 10.49 -13.67 3.00
N THR A 231 11.63 -13.11 2.63
CA THR A 231 12.54 -13.73 1.65
C THR A 231 12.97 -15.14 2.05
N TRP A 232 13.26 -15.40 3.33
CA TRP A 232 13.66 -16.74 3.77
C TRP A 232 12.55 -17.78 3.62
N VAL A 233 11.31 -17.40 3.91
CA VAL A 233 10.17 -18.33 3.90
C VAL A 233 9.55 -18.43 2.51
N MET A 234 9.39 -17.30 1.83
CA MET A 234 8.68 -17.18 0.55
C MET A 234 9.59 -17.44 -0.65
N ASP A 235 10.77 -16.83 -0.69
CA ASP A 235 11.65 -16.93 -1.86
C ASP A 235 12.57 -18.15 -1.74
N TYR A 236 13.18 -18.34 -0.57
CA TYR A 236 14.13 -19.44 -0.33
C TYR A 236 13.43 -20.75 0.06
N LYS A 237 12.13 -20.69 0.40
CA LYS A 237 11.31 -21.84 0.84
C LYS A 237 11.93 -22.61 2.01
N TYR A 238 12.64 -21.92 2.91
CA TYR A 238 13.27 -22.56 4.06
C TYR A 238 12.27 -22.80 5.20
N SER A 239 12.36 -23.98 5.79
CA SER A 239 11.62 -24.31 7.00
C SER A 239 12.22 -23.58 8.21
N PHE A 240 11.41 -23.45 9.27
CA PHE A 240 11.86 -22.84 10.52
C PHE A 240 13.12 -23.51 11.09
N GLU A 241 13.31 -24.81 10.90
CA GLU A 241 14.49 -25.52 11.41
C GLU A 241 15.81 -25.01 10.82
N ILE A 242 15.81 -24.68 9.53
CA ILE A 242 16.99 -24.12 8.85
C ILE A 242 17.25 -22.71 9.38
N ILE A 243 16.19 -21.90 9.50
CA ILE A 243 16.28 -20.54 10.04
C ILE A 243 16.81 -20.57 11.48
N GLU A 244 16.34 -21.51 12.31
CA GLU A 244 16.78 -21.67 13.70
C GLU A 244 18.29 -21.94 13.81
N LEU A 245 18.90 -22.67 12.86
CA LEU A 245 20.34 -22.86 12.83
C LEU A 245 21.09 -21.53 12.66
N ALA A 246 20.60 -20.63 11.80
CA ALA A 246 21.20 -19.30 11.62
C ALA A 246 21.01 -18.44 12.87
N LEU A 247 19.83 -18.51 13.50
CA LEU A 247 19.56 -17.81 14.76
C LEU A 247 20.52 -18.27 15.87
N LYS A 248 20.75 -19.58 16.02
CA LYS A 248 21.68 -20.17 17.00
C LYS A 248 23.13 -19.68 16.83
N LYS A 249 23.56 -19.34 15.62
CA LYS A 249 24.89 -18.76 15.38
C LYS A 249 25.02 -17.30 15.82
N THR A 250 23.90 -16.65 16.12
CA THR A 250 23.83 -15.22 16.46
C THR A 250 23.55 -15.00 17.95
N THR A 251 23.32 -16.08 18.73
CA THR A 251 23.00 -16.02 20.17
C THR A 251 24.16 -15.54 21.06
N SER A 252 25.38 -15.45 20.53
CA SER A 252 26.55 -14.95 21.27
C SER A 252 26.52 -13.44 21.53
N LYS A 253 25.53 -12.70 21.03
CA LYS A 253 25.38 -11.24 21.20
C LYS A 253 24.01 -10.88 21.77
N THR A 254 23.97 -9.91 22.69
CA THR A 254 22.77 -9.42 23.39
C THR A 254 21.70 -8.84 22.47
N ASN A 255 22.08 -8.39 21.27
CA ASN A 255 21.17 -7.91 20.24
C ASN A 255 21.45 -8.64 18.90
N PRO A 256 20.51 -9.47 18.40
CA PRO A 256 20.71 -10.22 17.16
C PRO A 256 20.84 -9.28 15.95
N ASN A 257 21.90 -9.43 15.17
CA ASN A 257 22.07 -8.66 13.94
C ASN A 257 21.33 -9.38 12.78
N PHE A 258 20.17 -8.87 12.39
CA PHE A 258 19.37 -9.43 11.30
C PHE A 258 20.07 -9.41 9.94
N ASN A 259 20.92 -8.42 9.64
CA ASN A 259 21.71 -8.40 8.42
C ASN A 259 22.72 -9.57 8.39
N TYR A 260 23.30 -9.89 9.55
CA TYR A 260 24.21 -11.04 9.67
C TYR A 260 23.45 -12.36 9.49
N ILE A 261 22.29 -12.52 10.14
CA ILE A 261 21.43 -13.69 9.96
C ILE A 261 21.03 -13.85 8.48
N HIS A 262 20.61 -12.76 7.85
CA HIS A 262 20.28 -12.74 6.42
C HIS A 262 21.47 -13.18 5.57
N SER A 263 22.67 -12.66 5.83
CA SER A 263 23.87 -13.05 5.07
C SER A 263 24.20 -14.54 5.17
N ILE A 264 24.03 -15.16 6.34
CA ILE A 264 24.24 -16.61 6.52
C ILE A 264 23.22 -17.40 5.70
N ILE A 265 21.94 -17.02 5.81
CA ILE A 265 20.86 -17.73 5.12
C ILE A 265 20.99 -17.58 3.61
N THR A 266 21.33 -16.38 3.13
CA THR A 266 21.59 -16.12 1.71
C THR A 266 22.82 -16.88 1.19
N ASP A 267 23.88 -17.03 1.99
CA ASP A 267 25.04 -17.89 1.64
C ASP A 267 24.58 -19.34 1.44
N TRP A 268 23.77 -19.88 2.35
CA TRP A 268 23.23 -21.25 2.20
C TRP A 268 22.37 -21.41 0.95
N TYR A 269 21.51 -20.43 0.66
CA TYR A 269 20.67 -20.44 -0.53
C TYR A 269 21.49 -20.40 -1.81
N LYS A 270 22.50 -19.52 -1.88
CA LYS A 270 23.43 -19.43 -3.03
C LYS A 270 24.22 -20.71 -3.27
N ASN A 271 24.56 -21.44 -2.22
CA ASN A 271 25.21 -22.75 -2.32
C ASN A 271 24.22 -23.91 -2.59
N GLY A 272 22.92 -23.62 -2.71
CA GLY A 272 21.89 -24.60 -3.05
C GLY A 272 21.49 -25.54 -1.92
N PHE A 273 21.88 -25.25 -0.67
CA PHE A 273 21.54 -26.13 0.45
C PHE A 273 20.06 -26.02 0.78
N LYS A 274 19.36 -27.16 0.79
CA LYS A 274 17.92 -27.22 1.08
C LYS A 274 17.60 -28.04 2.31
N THR A 275 18.55 -28.86 2.77
CA THR A 275 18.36 -29.72 3.95
C THR A 275 19.25 -29.28 5.11
N LYS A 276 18.78 -29.56 6.32
CA LYS A 276 19.51 -29.31 7.57
C LYS A 276 20.86 -30.04 7.59
N GLU A 277 20.89 -31.25 7.04
CA GLU A 277 22.06 -32.13 6.98
C GLU A 277 23.16 -31.55 6.09
N GLU A 278 22.81 -31.05 4.90
CA GLU A 278 23.74 -30.38 3.99
C GLU A 278 24.41 -29.17 4.66
N ILE A 279 23.62 -28.35 5.36
CA ILE A 279 24.12 -27.16 6.06
C ILE A 279 25.08 -27.55 7.19
N LEU A 280 24.75 -28.58 7.98
CA LEU A 280 25.62 -29.07 9.05
C LEU A 280 26.94 -29.63 8.50
N MET A 281 26.89 -30.37 7.39
CA MET A 281 28.09 -30.88 6.72
C MET A 281 28.96 -29.76 6.17
N TYR A 282 28.35 -28.73 5.57
CA TYR A 282 29.04 -27.55 5.07
C TYR A 282 29.73 -26.78 6.20
N ASP A 283 29.02 -26.54 7.30
CA ASP A 283 29.58 -25.87 8.48
C ASP A 283 30.73 -26.65 9.11
N ALA A 284 30.62 -27.98 9.17
CA ALA A 284 31.69 -28.85 9.66
C ALA A 284 32.93 -28.80 8.75
N LYS A 285 32.76 -28.74 7.42
CA LYS A 285 33.85 -28.54 6.45
C LYS A 285 34.50 -27.17 6.63
N ARG A 286 33.72 -26.09 6.79
CA ARG A 286 34.24 -24.73 6.98
C ARG A 286 35.09 -24.61 8.26
N LYS A 287 34.66 -25.23 9.37
CA LYS A 287 35.44 -25.30 10.62
C LYS A 287 36.77 -26.06 10.47
N LYS A 288 36.80 -27.12 9.66
CA LYS A 288 38.03 -27.89 9.38
C LYS A 288 39.01 -27.15 8.46
N THR A 289 38.53 -26.28 7.58
CA THR A 289 39.39 -25.47 6.70
C THR A 289 39.94 -24.23 7.42
N SER A 290 39.17 -23.64 8.34
CA SER A 290 39.65 -22.52 9.17
C SER A 290 40.71 -22.95 10.19
N SER A 291 40.61 -24.17 10.75
CA SER A 291 41.65 -24.70 11.63
C SER A 291 42.95 -25.06 10.89
N LYS A 292 42.87 -25.43 9.60
CA LYS A 292 44.07 -25.63 8.75
C LYS A 292 44.75 -24.32 8.33
N LYS A 293 44.02 -23.21 8.17
CA LYS A 293 44.62 -21.88 7.90
C LYS A 293 45.20 -21.18 9.13
N ALA A 294 44.90 -21.66 10.34
CA ALA A 294 45.50 -21.16 11.59
C ALA A 294 46.91 -21.72 11.87
N GLN A 295 47.42 -22.63 11.01
CA GLN A 295 48.82 -23.04 10.99
C GLN A 295 49.55 -22.26 9.89
N MET A 296 49.80 -20.97 10.11
CA MET A 296 50.85 -20.24 9.40
C MET A 296 52.17 -20.42 10.17
N PRO A 297 53.33 -20.51 9.50
CA PRO A 297 54.61 -20.71 10.16
C PRO A 297 54.94 -19.51 11.06
N VAL A 298 55.64 -19.80 12.15
CA VAL A 298 56.15 -18.83 13.13
C VAL A 298 56.68 -17.58 12.44
N ALA A 299 56.19 -16.42 12.86
CA ALA A 299 56.65 -15.12 12.37
C ALA A 299 58.17 -14.99 12.60
N VAL A 300 58.93 -14.91 11.52
CA VAL A 300 60.35 -14.53 11.56
C VAL A 300 60.42 -13.06 11.99
N PRO A 301 61.20 -12.69 13.03
CA PRO A 301 61.27 -11.31 13.49
C PRO A 301 62.00 -10.46 12.44
N GLN A 302 61.27 -9.51 11.86
CA GLN A 302 61.74 -8.56 10.87
C GLN A 302 62.57 -7.44 11.54
N LYS A 303 63.76 -7.78 12.08
CA LYS A 303 64.67 -6.80 12.69
C LYS A 303 66.11 -6.77 12.15
N GLU A 304 66.46 -7.61 11.17
CA GLU A 304 67.86 -7.72 10.71
C GLU A 304 68.11 -7.35 9.23
N ASN A 305 67.17 -6.64 8.57
CA ASN A 305 67.32 -6.23 7.16
C ASN A 305 67.70 -4.75 6.96
N PHE A 306 68.49 -4.17 7.86
CA PHE A 306 69.11 -2.86 7.62
C PHE A 306 70.63 -3.01 7.61
N GLU A 307 71.25 -2.83 6.44
CA GLU A 307 72.69 -2.59 6.38
C GLU A 307 72.98 -1.24 7.03
N GLN A 308 73.67 -1.26 8.17
CA GLN A 308 74.20 -0.05 8.80
C GLN A 308 75.24 0.59 7.87
N ARG A 309 75.06 1.86 7.53
CA ARG A 309 76.07 2.63 6.80
C ARG A 309 77.35 2.66 7.62
N ARG A 310 78.43 2.13 7.07
CA ARG A 310 79.78 2.30 7.60
C ARG A 310 80.31 3.64 7.09
N TYR A 311 80.60 4.55 7.99
CA TYR A 311 81.33 5.77 7.67
C TYR A 311 82.82 5.45 7.73
N ASP A 312 83.55 5.80 6.68
CA ASP A 312 85.01 5.71 6.67
C ASP A 312 85.61 6.94 7.38
N GLU A 313 86.90 6.84 7.73
CA GLU A 313 87.63 7.94 8.38
C GLU A 313 87.63 9.20 7.51
N GLY A 314 87.66 9.06 6.19
CA GLY A 314 87.60 10.19 5.25
C GLY A 314 86.28 10.99 5.33
N TYR A 315 85.14 10.33 5.54
CA TYR A 315 83.87 11.01 5.78
C TYR A 315 83.88 11.79 7.10
N LEU A 316 84.47 11.22 8.16
CA LEU A 316 84.59 11.90 9.45
C LEU A 316 85.50 13.13 9.37
N GLU A 317 86.59 13.05 8.62
CA GLU A 317 87.55 14.14 8.46
C GLU A 317 86.98 15.31 7.63
N SER A 318 86.12 15.00 6.65
CA SER A 318 85.39 16.01 5.87
C SER A 318 84.44 16.90 6.70
N LEU A 319 84.07 16.48 7.91
CA LEU A 319 83.23 17.27 8.82
C LEU A 319 84.02 18.32 9.62
N TYR A 320 85.36 18.22 9.65
CA TYR A 320 86.20 19.10 10.46
C TYR A 320 87.07 20.08 9.64
N GLU A 321 87.16 19.93 8.31
CA GLU A 321 87.94 20.85 7.46
C GLU A 321 87.26 22.20 7.15
N ASN A 322 86.09 22.50 7.71
CA ASN A 322 85.45 23.82 7.62
C ASN A 322 85.05 24.36 9.00
N ALA A 323 86.02 24.46 9.92
CA ALA A 323 85.89 25.19 11.18
C ALA A 323 86.92 26.32 11.26
#